data_AF-A0A943B0Q8-F1
#
_entry.id   AF-A0A943B0Q8-F1
#
_cell.length_a   1.000
_cell.length_b   1.000
_cell.length_c   1.000
_cell.angle_alpha   90.00
_cell.angle_beta   90.00
_cell.angle_gamma   90.00
#
_symmetry.space_group_name_H-M   'P 1'
#
loop_
_entity.id
_entity.type
_entity.pdbx_description
1 polymer ?
#
loop_
_entity_poly.entity_id
_entity_poly.type
_entity_poly.pdbx_seq_one_letter_code
_entity_poly.pdbx_strand_id
1 'polypeptide(L)'
;MEAVKGNAPINGVVEPDFLEYLEKQFKRWQQLAENAVALGSREVAKLTDTIYGARLNARFGFEAVMHRGPDEEGQEHFTVLIYKNRDAVATEKPLYSFDTPIYR
;
A
#
# COMPACT_ATOMS: atom_id res chain seq x y z
N MET A 1 -27.72 27.74 12.52
CA MET A 1 -26.60 27.54 11.59
C MET A 1 -26.47 26.05 11.38
N GLU A 2 -27.05 25.52 10.29
CA GLU A 2 -26.88 24.12 9.93
C GLU A 2 -25.45 23.88 9.47
N ALA A 3 -24.82 22.85 10.02
CA ALA A 3 -23.51 22.39 9.58
C ALA A 3 -23.64 21.90 8.13
N VAL A 4 -22.90 22.52 7.22
CA VAL A 4 -22.70 22.03 5.86
C VAL A 4 -22.11 20.62 5.99
N LYS A 5 -22.93 19.58 5.78
CA LYS A 5 -22.41 18.21 5.60
C LYS A 5 -21.47 18.27 4.40
N GLY A 6 -20.17 18.21 4.68
CA GLY A 6 -19.16 18.07 3.65
C GLY A 6 -19.51 16.82 2.85
N ASN A 7 -19.93 17.01 1.60
CA ASN A 7 -20.07 15.95 0.61
C ASN A 7 -18.69 15.46 0.17
N ALA A 8 -17.80 15.18 1.12
CA ALA A 8 -16.58 14.46 0.88
C ALA A 8 -16.97 12.98 0.69
N PRO A 9 -16.44 12.30 -0.34
CA PRO A 9 -16.80 10.91 -0.62
C PRO A 9 -16.51 10.05 0.62
N ILE A 10 -17.57 9.45 1.18
CA ILE A 10 -17.53 8.60 2.38
C ILE A 10 -16.88 7.23 2.09
N ASN A 11 -16.60 6.93 0.83
CA ASN A 11 -16.26 5.59 0.43
C ASN A 11 -14.79 5.54 0.07
N GLY A 12 -13.93 5.40 1.09
CA GLY A 12 -12.53 5.01 0.95
C GLY A 12 -12.35 3.57 0.47
N VAL A 13 -13.09 3.23 -0.59
CA VAL A 13 -13.23 1.88 -1.13
C VAL A 13 -12.17 1.71 -2.19
N VAL A 14 -11.20 0.86 -1.88
CA VAL A 14 -10.21 0.37 -2.84
C VAL A 14 -10.92 -0.60 -3.78
N GLU A 15 -10.69 -0.47 -5.08
CA GLU A 15 -11.27 -1.40 -6.07
C GLU A 15 -10.84 -2.84 -5.77
N PRO A 16 -11.77 -3.81 -5.68
CA PRO A 16 -11.44 -5.20 -5.33
C PRO A 16 -10.38 -5.82 -6.22
N ASP A 17 -10.43 -5.56 -7.53
CA ASP A 17 -9.46 -6.09 -8.51
C ASP A 17 -8.05 -5.54 -8.25
N PHE A 18 -7.94 -4.28 -7.82
CA PHE A 18 -6.66 -3.69 -7.46
C PHE A 18 -6.12 -4.28 -6.16
N LEU A 19 -6.99 -4.52 -5.17
CA LEU A 19 -6.61 -5.19 -3.94
C LEU A 19 -6.12 -6.63 -4.20
N GLU A 20 -6.85 -7.38 -5.02
CA GLU A 20 -6.49 -8.75 -5.41
C GLU A 20 -5.14 -8.77 -6.17
N TYR A 21 -4.89 -7.76 -7.00
CA TYR A 21 -3.60 -7.58 -7.65
C TYR A 21 -2.47 -7.43 -6.62
N LEU A 22 -2.63 -6.56 -5.63
CA LEU A 22 -1.62 -6.34 -4.58
C LEU A 22 -1.39 -7.61 -3.75
N GLU A 23 -2.45 -8.28 -3.33
CA GLU A 23 -2.37 -9.56 -2.59
C GLU A 23 -1.56 -10.60 -3.36
N LYS A 24 -1.85 -10.78 -4.66
CA LYS A 24 -1.12 -11.73 -5.51
C LYS A 24 0.34 -11.35 -5.69
N GLN A 25 0.65 -10.06 -5.86
CA GLN A 25 2.05 -9.60 -5.99
C GLN A 25 2.83 -9.87 -4.71
N PHE A 26 2.32 -9.46 -3.55
CA PHE A 26 3.02 -9.63 -2.28
C PHE A 26 3.15 -11.09 -1.88
N LYS A 27 2.11 -11.92 -2.11
CA LYS A 27 2.23 -13.37 -1.90
C LYS A 27 3.33 -13.98 -2.75
N ARG A 28 3.46 -13.57 -4.02
CA ARG A 28 4.54 -14.01 -4.89
C ARG A 28 5.91 -13.58 -4.36
N TRP A 29 6.04 -12.35 -3.88
CA TRP A 29 7.31 -11.84 -3.35
C TRP A 29 7.71 -12.50 -2.03
N GLN A 30 6.75 -12.79 -1.16
CA GLN A 30 6.99 -13.59 0.05
C GLN A 30 7.47 -15.00 -0.30
N GLN A 31 6.87 -15.65 -1.30
CA GLN A 31 7.34 -16.95 -1.79
C GLN A 31 8.76 -16.88 -2.38
N LEU A 32 9.12 -15.80 -3.08
CA LEU A 32 10.49 -15.61 -3.55
C LEU A 32 11.46 -15.50 -2.37
N ALA A 33 11.09 -14.72 -1.34
CA ALA A 33 11.90 -14.56 -0.14
C ALA A 33 12.10 -15.87 0.63
N GLU A 34 11.05 -16.70 0.76
CA GLU A 34 11.15 -18.06 1.34
C GLU A 34 12.15 -18.95 0.58
N ASN A 35 12.36 -18.70 -0.72
CA ASN A 35 13.34 -19.36 -1.55
C ASN A 35 14.70 -18.62 -1.59
N ALA A 36 14.96 -17.74 -0.63
CA ALA A 36 16.15 -16.88 -0.54
C ALA A 36 16.38 -15.96 -1.75
N VAL A 37 15.32 -15.66 -2.51
CA VAL A 37 15.32 -14.70 -3.61
C VAL A 37 14.64 -13.42 -3.12
N ALA A 38 15.42 -12.43 -2.67
CA ALA A 38 14.81 -11.16 -2.29
C ALA A 38 14.59 -10.25 -3.50
N LEU A 39 13.66 -9.31 -3.29
CA LEU A 39 13.18 -8.43 -4.33
C LEU A 39 14.21 -7.35 -4.69
N GLY A 40 14.35 -7.09 -5.99
CA GLY A 40 15.17 -5.99 -6.51
C GLY A 40 14.46 -4.63 -6.43
N SER A 41 15.26 -3.57 -6.46
CA SER A 41 14.78 -2.17 -6.43
C SER A 41 13.89 -1.79 -7.62
N ARG A 42 14.08 -2.42 -8.79
CA ARG A 42 13.30 -2.15 -10.00
C ARG A 42 11.86 -2.61 -9.86
N GLU A 43 11.65 -3.77 -9.27
CA GLU A 43 10.34 -4.35 -9.01
C GLU A 43 9.56 -3.51 -7.99
N VAL A 44 10.23 -3.05 -6.93
CA VAL A 44 9.68 -2.08 -5.98
C VAL A 44 9.26 -0.79 -6.66
N ALA A 45 10.12 -0.22 -7.51
CA ALA A 45 9.82 1.02 -8.22
C ALA A 45 8.60 0.89 -9.14
N LYS A 46 8.50 -0.20 -9.90
CA LYS A 46 7.33 -0.47 -10.76
C LYS A 46 6.02 -0.55 -9.97
N LEU A 47 6.04 -1.22 -8.81
CA LEU A 47 4.87 -1.31 -7.96
C LEU A 47 4.51 0.06 -7.37
N THR A 48 5.51 0.83 -6.94
CA THR A 48 5.34 2.19 -6.42
C THR A 48 4.65 3.09 -7.44
N ASP A 49 5.09 3.06 -8.70
CA ASP A 49 4.47 3.82 -9.79
C ASP A 49 3.03 3.36 -10.05
N THR A 50 2.77 2.06 -9.99
CA THR A 50 1.43 1.47 -10.17
C THR A 50 0.47 1.93 -9.07
N ILE A 51 0.91 1.87 -7.81
CA ILE A 51 0.11 2.32 -6.65
C ILE A 51 -0.14 3.83 -6.74
N TYR A 52 0.87 4.62 -7.10
CA TYR A 52 0.71 6.06 -7.25
C TYR A 52 -0.29 6.41 -8.37
N GLY A 53 -0.20 5.72 -9.52
CA GLY A 53 -1.17 5.87 -10.61
C GLY A 53 -2.59 5.48 -10.19
N ALA A 54 -2.75 4.36 -9.49
CA ALA A 54 -4.05 3.93 -8.96
C ALA A 54 -4.64 4.98 -8.01
N ARG A 55 -3.81 5.55 -7.12
CA ARG A 55 -4.22 6.61 -6.19
C ARG A 55 -4.69 7.87 -6.92
N LEU A 56 -3.98 8.29 -7.98
CA LEU A 56 -4.38 9.46 -8.80
C LEU A 56 -5.69 9.22 -9.55
N ASN A 57 -5.94 7.98 -9.97
CA ASN A 57 -7.13 7.59 -10.72
C ASN A 57 -8.30 7.15 -9.83
N ALA A 58 -8.09 7.06 -8.51
CA ALA A 58 -9.08 6.55 -7.58
C ALA A 58 -10.32 7.45 -7.55
N ARG A 59 -11.39 7.00 -8.21
CA ARG A 59 -12.71 7.67 -8.20
C ARG A 59 -13.32 7.68 -6.80
N PHE A 60 -12.99 6.68 -5.99
CA PHE A 60 -13.36 6.51 -4.59
C PHE A 60 -12.06 6.56 -3.77
N GLY A 61 -11.70 7.76 -3.32
CA GLY A 61 -10.34 8.09 -2.87
C GLY A 61 -9.83 7.18 -1.74
N PHE A 62 -8.59 6.71 -1.87
CA PHE A 62 -7.80 6.07 -0.81
C PHE A 62 -6.45 6.79 -0.71
N GLU A 63 -5.73 6.59 0.39
CA GLU A 63 -4.34 7.06 0.51
C GLU A 63 -3.42 5.85 0.67
N ALA A 64 -2.25 5.88 0.02
CA ALA A 64 -1.27 4.81 0.13
C ALA A 64 0.05 5.38 0.67
N VAL A 65 0.55 4.78 1.73
CA VAL A 65 1.84 5.09 2.33
C VAL A 65 2.78 3.92 2.04
N MET A 66 3.94 4.23 1.49
CA MET A 66 4.96 3.25 1.13
C MET A 66 6.23 3.55 1.92
N HIS A 67 6.76 2.52 2.57
CA HIS A 67 7.95 2.63 3.42
C HIS A 67 9.00 1.61 2.98
N ARG A 68 10.27 2.04 3.00
CA ARG A 68 11.43 1.17 2.89
C ARG A 68 12.30 1.36 4.12
N GLY A 69 12.58 0.29 4.84
CA GLY A 69 13.48 0.34 5.98
C GLY A 69 13.68 -1.02 6.65
N PRO A 70 14.58 -1.09 7.63
CA PRO A 70 14.89 -2.32 8.35
C PRO A 70 13.76 -2.72 9.31
N ASP A 71 13.55 -4.02 9.45
CA ASP A 71 12.78 -4.62 10.54
C ASP A 71 13.59 -4.69 11.85
N GLU A 72 13.04 -5.35 12.88
CA GLU A 72 13.71 -5.52 14.18
C GLU A 72 15.00 -6.33 14.10
N GLU A 73 15.14 -7.19 13.08
CA GLU A 73 16.30 -8.04 12.84
C GLU A 73 17.34 -7.39 11.90
N GLY A 74 17.01 -6.20 11.35
CA GLY A 74 17.87 -5.45 10.43
C GLY A 74 17.72 -5.86 8.96
N GLN A 75 16.78 -6.75 8.63
CA GLN A 75 16.43 -7.08 7.26
C GLN A 75 15.66 -5.91 6.64
N GLU A 76 16.02 -5.51 5.42
CA GLU A 76 15.29 -4.44 4.73
C GLU A 76 13.96 -4.95 4.20
N HIS A 77 12.92 -4.16 4.41
CA HIS A 77 11.56 -4.44 3.97
C HIS A 77 11.01 -3.31 3.11
N PHE A 78 10.07 -3.68 2.23
CA PHE A 78 9.19 -2.75 1.55
C PHE A 78 7.76 -3.00 2.03
N THR A 79 7.17 -1.97 2.62
CA THR A 79 5.83 -2.03 3.21
C THR A 79 4.90 -1.06 2.48
N VAL A 80 3.68 -1.52 2.16
CA VAL A 80 2.61 -0.72 1.58
C VAL A 80 1.42 -0.73 2.53
N LEU A 81 1.00 0.45 2.96
CA LEU A 81 -0.14 0.66 3.83
C LEU A 81 -1.23 1.41 3.06
N ILE A 82 -2.46 0.89 3.06
CA ILE A 82 -3.59 1.52 2.40
C ILE A 82 -4.58 2.01 3.44
N TYR A 83 -4.93 3.28 3.37
CA TYR A 83 -5.87 3.97 4.24
C TYR A 83 -7.09 4.41 3.46
N LYS A 84 -8.22 4.54 4.16
CA LYS A 84 -9.46 5.02 3.55
C LYS A 84 -9.34 6.41 2.95
N ASN A 85 -8.46 7.27 3.49
CA ASN A 85 -8.18 8.62 3.01
C ASN A 85 -6.92 9.18 3.69
N ARG A 86 -6.56 10.42 3.34
CA ARG A 86 -5.37 11.09 3.88
C ARG A 86 -5.44 11.39 5.38
N ASP A 87 -6.60 11.77 5.90
CA ASP A 87 -6.76 12.10 7.32
C ASP A 87 -6.53 10.86 8.21
N ALA A 88 -6.98 9.70 7.73
CA ALA A 88 -6.82 8.42 8.42
C ALA A 88 -5.36 7.99 8.62
N VAL A 89 -4.42 8.49 7.81
CA VAL A 89 -2.99 8.14 7.92
C VAL A 89 -2.44 8.50 9.30
N ALA A 90 -2.91 9.60 9.90
CA ALA A 90 -2.42 10.08 11.19
C ALA A 90 -3.25 9.58 12.39
N THR A 91 -4.51 9.19 12.17
CA THR A 91 -5.47 8.98 13.25
C THR A 91 -6.01 7.56 13.35
N GLU A 92 -5.82 6.74 12.32
CA GLU A 92 -6.44 5.42 12.19
C GLU A 92 -5.42 4.35 11.78
N LYS A 93 -5.84 3.08 11.88
CA LYS A 93 -5.07 1.96 11.35
C LYS A 93 -5.30 1.84 9.83
N PRO A 94 -4.32 1.33 9.08
CA PRO A 94 -4.51 1.04 7.66
C PRO A 94 -5.61 -0.03 7.48
N LEU A 95 -6.36 0.10 6.39
CA LEU A 95 -7.33 -0.91 5.95
C LEU A 95 -6.62 -2.18 5.48
N TYR A 96 -5.50 -2.00 4.77
CA TYR A 96 -4.68 -3.08 4.25
C TYR A 96 -3.20 -2.79 4.48
N SER A 97 -2.44 -3.84 4.81
CA SER A 97 -1.01 -3.78 5.02
C SER A 97 -0.36 -4.91 4.24
N PHE A 98 0.63 -4.57 3.43
CA PHE A 98 1.42 -5.51 2.66
C PHE A 98 2.89 -5.32 2.97
N ASP A 99 3.62 -6.41 3.10
CA ASP A 99 5.01 -6.37 3.52
C ASP A 99 5.82 -7.48 2.83
N THR A 100 7.05 -7.14 2.44
CA THR A 100 7.98 -8.08 1.82
C THR A 100 9.43 -7.70 2.12
N PRO A 101 10.33 -8.67 2.34
CA PRO A 101 11.75 -8.40 2.44
C PRO A 101 12.35 -8.05 1.07
N ILE A 102 13.33 -7.17 1.07
CA ILE A 102 14.04 -6.70 -0.13
C ILE A 102 15.55 -6.71 0.12
N TYR A 103 16.36 -6.72 -0.95
CA TYR A 103 17.80 -6.49 -0.81
C TYR A 103 18.14 -4.99 -0.90
N ARG A 104 19.26 -4.58 -0.30
CA ARG A 104 19.79 -3.22 -0.46
C ARG A 104 20.29 -2.98 -1.87
#